data_AF-A0A3D1BGH3-F1
#
_entry.id   AF-A0A3D1BGH3-F1
#
_cell.length_a   1.000
_cell.length_b   1.000
_cell.length_c   1.000
_cell.angle_alpha   90.00
_cell.angle_beta   90.00
_cell.angle_gamma   90.00
#
_symmetry.space_group_name_H-M   'P 1'
#
loop_
_entity.id
_entity.type
_entity.pdbx_description
1 polymer ?
#
loop_
_entity_poly.entity_id
_entity_poly.type
_entity_poly.pdbx_seq_one_letter_code
_entity_poly.pdbx_strand_id
1 'polypeptide(L)'
;YENMMYLERPGCNLCMGNQEKAAKGDTVLATSTRLFQGRVVKDSERKKGESLLASTPVVVLSAILGRTPTMEEYESAVDGITLTKFAPPLKKMSAGPGHLLSY
;
A
#
# COMPACT_ATOMS: atom_id res chain seq x y z
N TYR A 1 -14.96 -8.99 12.25
CA TYR A 1 -14.12 -8.95 11.05
C TYR A 1 -13.21 -10.17 11.10
N GLU A 2 -13.20 -10.99 10.05
CA GLU A 2 -12.23 -12.08 9.94
C GLU A 2 -10.87 -11.49 9.59
N ASN A 3 -9.80 -11.97 10.22
CA ASN A 3 -8.44 -11.47 9.98
C ASN A 3 -7.92 -12.06 8.65
N MET A 4 -8.25 -11.41 7.55
CA MET A 4 -8.03 -11.90 6.18
C MET A 4 -7.19 -10.91 5.36
N MET A 5 -6.18 -11.45 4.65
CA MET A 5 -5.34 -10.71 3.72
C MET A 5 -5.64 -11.13 2.28
N TYR A 6 -5.94 -10.17 1.42
CA TYR A 6 -6.13 -10.40 -0.01
C TYR A 6 -4.83 -10.10 -0.78
N LEU A 7 -4.41 -11.04 -1.63
CA LEU A 7 -3.26 -10.87 -2.52
C LEU A 7 -3.75 -10.66 -3.94
N GLU A 8 -3.55 -9.45 -4.43
CA GLU A 8 -3.95 -9.02 -5.75
C GLU A 8 -2.87 -9.33 -6.79
N ARG A 9 -3.30 -9.53 -8.04
CA ARG A 9 -2.36 -9.64 -9.16
C ARG A 9 -1.51 -8.35 -9.24
N PRO A 10 -0.20 -8.45 -9.56
CA PRO A 10 0.66 -7.27 -9.67
C PRO A 10 0.06 -6.21 -10.61
N GLY A 11 -0.22 -5.02 -10.07
CA GLY A 11 -0.89 -3.94 -10.78
C GLY A 11 -1.21 -2.76 -9.85
N CYS A 12 -1.73 -1.66 -10.41
CA CYS A 12 -2.00 -0.46 -9.61
C CYS A 12 -3.25 -0.56 -8.72
N ASN A 13 -4.22 -1.42 -9.05
CA ASN A 13 -5.42 -1.73 -8.25
C ASN A 13 -5.96 -0.52 -7.43
N LEU A 14 -6.05 -0.65 -6.10
CA LEU A 14 -6.53 0.38 -5.18
C LEU A 14 -5.68 1.66 -5.17
N CYS A 15 -4.40 1.59 -5.54
CA CYS A 15 -3.55 2.77 -5.64
C CYS A 15 -4.06 3.73 -6.73
N MET A 16 -4.62 3.23 -7.83
CA MET A 16 -5.21 4.08 -8.86
C MET A 16 -6.68 4.42 -8.59
N GLY A 17 -7.41 3.54 -7.88
CA GLY A 17 -8.80 3.78 -7.46
C GLY A 17 -9.80 3.77 -8.63
N ASN A 18 -9.44 3.08 -9.72
CA ASN A 18 -10.24 2.95 -10.94
C ASN A 18 -10.85 1.55 -11.15
N GLN A 19 -10.47 0.57 -10.32
CA GLN A 19 -11.02 -0.79 -10.35
C GLN A 19 -11.82 -1.00 -9.06
N GLU A 20 -11.12 -1.27 -7.96
CA GLU A 20 -11.71 -1.44 -6.64
C GLU A 20 -11.67 -0.16 -5.81
N LYS A 21 -12.58 -0.07 -4.84
CA LYS A 21 -12.62 0.98 -3.82
C LYS A 21 -12.97 0.40 -2.46
N ALA A 22 -12.40 0.96 -1.41
CA ALA A 22 -12.80 0.65 -0.05
C ALA A 22 -14.24 1.12 0.23
N ALA A 23 -14.84 0.61 1.31
CA ALA A 23 -16.22 0.89 1.66
C ALA A 23 -16.43 2.39 2.01
N LYS A 24 -17.59 2.93 1.64
CA LYS A 24 -17.86 4.37 1.74
C LYS A 24 -17.83 4.84 3.20
N GLY A 25 -17.15 5.96 3.46
CA GLY A 25 -17.04 6.55 4.80
C GLY A 25 -15.95 5.94 5.69
N ASP A 26 -15.22 4.94 5.20
CA ASP A 26 -14.10 4.35 5.94
C ASP A 26 -12.89 5.27 5.96
N THR A 27 -12.00 5.00 6.92
CA THR A 27 -10.67 5.58 7.01
C THR A 27 -9.67 4.52 6.57
N VAL A 28 -8.92 4.78 5.50
CA VAL A 28 -8.01 3.81 4.88
C VAL A 28 -6.56 4.24 5.06
N LEU A 29 -5.71 3.35 5.56
CA LEU A 29 -4.25 3.53 5.56
C LEU A 29 -3.66 2.83 4.33
N ALA A 30 -2.88 3.55 3.53
CA ALA A 30 -2.34 3.04 2.27
C ALA A 30 -0.83 3.34 2.12
N THR A 31 -0.10 2.42 1.52
CA THR A 31 1.30 2.59 1.09
C THR A 31 1.41 3.12 -0.35
N SER A 32 0.37 3.78 -0.84
CA SER A 32 0.31 4.34 -2.19
C SER A 32 1.11 5.64 -2.28
N THR A 33 1.14 6.27 -3.46
CA THR A 33 1.88 7.53 -3.64
C THR A 33 1.00 8.78 -3.58
N ARG A 34 -0.33 8.65 -3.71
CA ARG A 34 -1.26 9.80 -3.81
C ARG A 34 -2.61 9.48 -3.19
N LEU A 35 -3.19 10.44 -2.47
CA LEU A 35 -4.48 10.34 -1.77
C LEU A 35 -5.40 11.52 -2.04
N PHE A 36 -5.84 11.67 -3.29
CA PHE A 36 -6.90 12.63 -3.59
C PHE A 36 -8.24 12.13 -3.03
N GLN A 37 -9.07 13.06 -2.53
CA GLN A 37 -10.40 12.73 -2.01
C GLN A 37 -11.21 11.93 -3.05
N GLY A 38 -11.85 10.84 -2.62
CA GLY A 38 -12.65 9.98 -3.52
C GLY A 38 -11.85 8.94 -4.31
N ARG A 39 -10.51 8.92 -4.21
CA ARG A 39 -9.65 7.98 -4.95
C ARG A 39 -9.79 6.56 -4.42
N VAL A 40 -9.30 6.32 -3.20
CA VAL A 40 -9.29 4.99 -2.56
C VAL A 40 -10.63 4.70 -1.88
N VAL A 41 -11.26 5.72 -1.30
CA VAL A 41 -12.52 5.61 -0.58
C VAL A 41 -13.42 6.80 -0.94
N LYS A 42 -14.73 6.55 -1.01
CA LYS A 42 -15.75 7.59 -1.28
C LYS A 42 -16.43 8.02 0.02
N ASP A 43 -17.03 9.21 0.01
CA ASP A 43 -17.86 9.69 1.10
C ASP A 43 -19.12 8.83 1.25
N SER A 44 -19.56 8.65 2.49
CA SER A 44 -20.89 8.14 2.83
C SER A 44 -21.81 9.30 3.21
N GLU A 45 -23.10 9.03 3.39
CA GLU A 45 -24.07 10.05 3.85
C GLU A 45 -23.75 10.60 5.24
N ARG A 46 -23.05 9.83 6.08
CA ARG A 46 -22.81 10.19 7.50
C ARG A 46 -21.36 10.56 7.81
N LYS A 47 -20.41 10.11 7.00
CA LYS A 47 -18.97 10.27 7.24
C LYS A 47 -18.22 10.45 5.93
N LYS A 48 -17.28 11.41 5.91
CA LYS A 48 -16.33 11.59 4.81
C LYS A 48 -15.37 10.42 4.75
N GLY A 49 -15.11 9.97 3.54
CA GLY A 49 -14.11 8.97 3.26
C GLY A 49 -12.71 9.53 3.47
N GLU A 50 -11.91 8.89 4.31
CA GLU A 50 -10.56 9.35 4.64
C GLU A 50 -9.52 8.39 4.11
N SER A 51 -8.41 8.93 3.63
CA SER A 51 -7.26 8.13 3.24
C SER A 51 -5.99 8.74 3.82
N LEU A 52 -5.16 7.91 4.42
CA LEU A 52 -3.91 8.27 5.08
C LEU A 52 -2.73 7.52 4.43
N LEU A 53 -1.62 8.23 4.20
CA LEU A 53 -0.40 7.62 3.68
C LEU A 53 0.45 7.15 4.85
N ALA A 54 0.91 5.92 4.78
CA ALA A 54 1.80 5.34 5.78
C ALA A 54 2.78 4.35 5.15
N SER A 55 3.86 4.06 5.86
CA SER A 55 4.81 3.02 5.49
C SER A 55 4.21 1.63 5.71
N THR A 56 4.75 0.61 5.02
CA THR A 56 4.29 -0.78 5.16
C THR A 56 4.22 -1.26 6.62
N PRO A 57 5.24 -1.02 7.48
CA PRO A 57 5.18 -1.50 8.86
C PRO A 57 4.03 -0.86 9.66
N VAL A 58 3.76 0.43 9.46
CA VAL A 58 2.64 1.13 10.12
C VAL A 58 1.30 0.61 9.62
N VAL A 59 1.14 0.38 8.31
CA VAL A 59 -0.11 -0.16 7.74
C VAL A 59 -0.39 -1.56 8.27
N VAL A 60 0.63 -2.43 8.31
CA VAL A 60 0.49 -3.79 8.83
C VAL A 60 0.12 -3.79 10.31
N LEU A 61 0.82 -3.00 11.13
CA LEU A 61 0.51 -2.91 12.56
C LEU A 61 -0.89 -2.33 12.81
N SER A 62 -1.28 -1.30 12.05
CA SER A 62 -2.62 -0.71 12.15
C SER A 62 -3.72 -1.67 11.73
N ALA A 63 -3.47 -2.53 10.73
CA ALA A 63 -4.43 -3.55 10.29
C ALA A 63 -4.65 -4.62 11.38
N ILE A 64 -3.61 -4.95 12.15
CA ILE A 64 -3.71 -5.88 13.29
C ILE A 64 -4.45 -5.24 14.47
N LEU A 65 -4.14 -3.99 14.80
CA LEU A 65 -4.71 -3.29 15.95
C LEU A 65 -6.11 -2.69 15.69
N GLY A 66 -6.47 -2.44 14.43
CA GLY A 66 -7.69 -1.73 14.04
C GLY A 66 -7.66 -0.21 14.30
N ARG A 67 -6.50 0.35 14.63
CA ARG A 67 -6.28 1.80 14.89
C ARG A 67 -4.85 2.19 14.55
N THR A 68 -4.57 3.49 14.52
CA THR A 68 -3.19 4.00 14.45
C THR A 68 -2.43 3.58 15.72
N PRO A 69 -1.23 2.97 15.59
CA PRO A 69 -0.39 2.60 16.73
C PRO A 69 0.21 3.85 17.40
N THR A 70 0.62 3.72 18.66
CA THR A 70 1.51 4.70 19.30
C THR A 70 2.95 4.54 18.82
N MET A 71 3.81 5.50 19.14
CA MET A 71 5.22 5.42 18.77
C MET A 71 5.91 4.23 19.44
N GLU A 72 5.59 3.98 20.72
CA GLU A 72 6.17 2.90 21.51
C GLU A 72 5.75 1.53 20.97
N GLU A 73 4.48 1.39 20.57
CA GLU A 73 3.96 0.17 19.92
C GLU A 73 4.66 -0.08 18.59
N TYR A 74 4.88 0.98 17.81
CA TYR A 74 5.60 0.90 16.54
C TYR A 74 7.06 0.48 16.73
N GLU A 75 7.80 1.17 17.60
CA GLU A 75 9.22 0.88 17.87
C GLU A 75 9.41 -0.57 18.35
N SER A 76 8.55 -1.01 19.26
CA SER A 76 8.56 -2.39 19.78
C SER A 76 8.24 -3.42 18.68
N ALA A 77 7.33 -3.09 17.75
CA ALA A 77 6.94 -4.00 16.68
C ALA A 77 7.99 -4.12 15.56
N VAL A 78 8.81 -3.08 15.35
CA VAL A 78 9.85 -3.09 14.31
C VAL A 78 11.22 -3.54 14.82
N ASP A 79 11.41 -3.64 16.13
CA ASP A 79 12.65 -4.12 16.72
C ASP A 79 12.97 -5.55 16.24
N GLY A 80 14.23 -5.79 15.88
CA GLY A 80 14.68 -7.07 15.34
C GLY A 80 14.26 -7.41 13.90
N ILE A 81 13.47 -6.58 13.21
CA ILE A 81 13.14 -6.83 11.79
C ILE A 81 14.39 -6.66 10.92
N THR A 82 14.87 -7.76 10.36
CA THR A 82 15.97 -7.73 9.39
C THR A 82 15.45 -7.39 8.00
N LEU A 83 15.66 -6.15 7.55
CA LEU A 83 15.32 -5.74 6.19
C LEU A 83 16.14 -6.54 5.17
N THR A 84 15.47 -7.05 4.12
CA THR A 84 16.16 -7.74 3.03
C THR A 84 17.08 -6.77 2.31
N LYS A 85 18.39 -7.06 2.30
CA LYS A 85 19.39 -6.32 1.53
C LYS A 85 19.37 -6.73 0.05
N PHE A 86 18.17 -6.92 -0.52
CA PHE A 86 18.06 -7.27 -1.93
C PHE A 86 18.45 -6.06 -2.77
N ALA A 87 19.71 -6.04 -3.21
CA ALA A 87 20.15 -5.18 -4.29
C ALA A 87 19.87 -5.92 -5.60
N PRO A 88 19.04 -5.37 -6.49
CA PRO A 88 18.76 -6.04 -7.75
C PRO A 88 20.06 -6.15 -8.58
N PRO A 89 20.28 -7.29 -9.27
CA PRO A 89 21.52 -7.52 -10.00
C PRO A 89 21.65 -6.56 -11.20
N LEU A 90 22.58 -5.61 -11.10
CA LEU A 90 22.81 -4.55 -12.10
C LEU A 90 22.98 -5.10 -13.54
N LYS A 91 23.65 -6.25 -13.69
CA LYS A 91 23.94 -6.86 -15.01
C LYS A 91 22.73 -7.49 -15.72
N LYS A 92 21.64 -7.81 -14.99
CA LYS A 92 20.46 -8.49 -15.57
C LYS A 92 19.29 -7.55 -15.88
N MET A 93 19.38 -6.27 -15.48
CA MET A 93 18.29 -5.30 -15.64
C MET A 93 18.38 -4.44 -16.90
N SER A 94 19.54 -4.42 -17.58
CA SER A 94 19.67 -3.84 -18.91
C SER A 94 19.42 -4.93 -19.95
N ALA A 95 18.15 -5.14 -20.31
CA ALA A 95 17.88 -5.59 -21.67
C ALA A 95 18.34 -4.44 -22.57
N GLY A 96 19.46 -4.61 -23.28
CA GLY A 96 19.76 -3.74 -24.42
C GLY A 96 18.55 -3.73 -25.35
N PRO A 97 18.29 -2.64 -26.10
CA PRO A 97 17.15 -2.58 -26.99
C PRO A 97 17.20 -3.75 -27.98
N GLY A 98 16.42 -4.81 -27.72
CA GLY A 98 16.30 -5.99 -28.58
C GLY A 98 15.55 -5.70 -29.89
N HIS A 99 15.14 -4.45 -30.07
CA HIS A 99 14.62 -3.87 -31.29
C HIS A 99 15.60 -2.76 -31.71
N LEU A 100 16.73 -3.17 -32.26
CA LEU A 100 17.30 -2.53 -33.45
C LEU A 100 17.25 -3.57 -34.57
N LEU A 101 16.04 -4.12 -34.77
CA LEU A 101 15.73 -4.91 -35.96
C LEU A 101 15.04 -3.95 -36.92
N SER A 102 15.78 -3.65 -37.98
CA SER A 102 15.35 -3.03 -39.23
C SER A 102 13.85 -3.17 -39.53
N TYR A 103 13.14 -2.05 -39.55
CA TYR A 103 12.29 -1.65 -40.67
C TYR A 103 12.10 -0.14 -40.63
#